data_AF-A0A3M1YXZ8-F1
#
_entry.id   AF-A0A3M1YXZ8-F1
#
_cell.length_a   1.000
_cell.length_b   1.000
_cell.length_c   1.000
_cell.angle_alpha   90.00
_cell.angle_beta   90.00
_cell.angle_gamma   90.00
#
_symmetry.space_group_name_H-M   'P 1'
#
loop_
_entity.id
_entity.type
_entity.pdbx_description
1 polymer ?
#
loop_
_entity_poly.entity_id
_entity_poly.type
_entity_poly.pdbx_seq_one_letter_code
_entity_poly.pdbx_strand_id
1 'polypeptide(L)' 'ALYYLDLIAHRDVSDAVSEILSVKHESPQILLVKNKKCVYHASHNSIRPEEIEGFLTTELK' A
#
# COMPACT_ATOMS: atom_id res chain seq x y z
N ALA A 1 10.94 0.24 4.77
CA ALA A 1 10.38 -0.59 5.86
C ALA A 1 9.09 -1.24 5.36
N LEU A 2 8.81 -2.47 5.77
CA LEU A 2 7.55 -3.17 5.46
C LEU A 2 6.64 -3.10 6.68
N TYR A 3 5.38 -2.72 6.48
CA TYR A 3 4.36 -2.69 7.51
C TYR A 3 3.18 -3.55 7.07
N TYR A 4 2.62 -4.31 7.99
CA TYR A 4 1.40 -5.08 7.81
C TYR A 4 0.33 -4.51 8.73
N LEU A 5 -0.90 -4.39 8.21
CA LEU A 5 -2.05 -3.90 8.95
C LEU A 5 -3.14 -4.98 8.93
N ASP A 6 -3.46 -5.50 10.12
CA ASP A 6 -4.63 -6.37 10.29
C ASP A 6 -5.90 -5.52 10.34
N LEU A 7 -6.73 -5.64 9.30
CA LEU A 7 -7.97 -4.87 9.14
C LEU A 7 -9.08 -5.27 10.10
N ILE A 8 -9.06 -6.51 10.61
CA ILE A 8 -10.07 -6.97 11.56
C ILE A 8 -9.81 -6.32 12.92
N ALA A 9 -8.53 -6.23 13.31
CA ALA A 9 -8.13 -5.63 14.57
C ALA A 9 -8.05 -4.08 14.53
N HIS A 10 -7.75 -3.48 13.38
CA HIS A 10 -7.40 -2.06 13.27
C HIS A 10 -8.10 -1.34 12.11
N ARG A 11 -9.43 -1.41 12.08
CA ARG A 11 -10.26 -0.77 11.04
C ARG A 11 -10.11 0.75 11.02
N ASP A 12 -10.04 1.37 12.19
CA ASP A 12 -9.82 2.82 12.37
C ASP A 12 -8.52 3.30 11.70
N VAL A 13 -7.43 2.52 11.86
CA VAL A 13 -6.16 2.81 11.22
C VAL A 13 -6.27 2.68 9.70
N SER A 14 -6.98 1.66 9.20
CA SER A 14 -7.21 1.47 7.76
C SER A 14 -7.98 2.64 7.14
N ASP A 15 -9.04 3.08 7.79
CA ASP A 15 -9.86 4.21 7.34
C ASP A 15 -9.02 5.49 7.31
N ALA A 16 -8.21 5.75 8.35
CA ALA A 16 -7.28 6.88 8.38
C ALA A 16 -6.23 6.83 7.25
N VAL A 17 -5.70 5.63 6.93
CA VAL A 17 -4.78 5.45 5.79
C VAL A 17 -5.46 5.81 4.47
N SER A 18 -6.72 5.39 4.28
CA SER A 18 -7.51 5.72 3.08
C SER A 18 -7.69 7.22 2.91
N GLU A 19 -8.01 7.93 4.00
CA GLU A 19 -8.18 9.38 4.01
C GLU A 19 -6.85 10.13 3.73
N ILE A 20 -5.81 9.81 4.50
CA ILE A 20 -4.50 10.49 4.41
C ILE A 20 -3.87 10.32 3.04
N LEU A 21 -3.96 9.11 2.48
CA LEU A 21 -3.34 8.80 1.19
C LEU A 21 -4.27 9.05 0.00
N SER A 22 -5.55 9.37 0.25
CA SER A 22 -6.58 9.54 -0.79
C SER A 22 -6.69 8.33 -1.72
N VAL A 23 -6.54 7.12 -1.16
CA VAL A 23 -6.66 5.84 -1.87
C VAL A 23 -7.87 5.10 -1.32
N LYS A 24 -8.72 4.57 -2.21
CA LYS A 24 -9.88 3.78 -1.79
C LYS A 24 -9.42 2.52 -1.03
N HIS A 25 -10.01 2.29 0.14
CA HIS A 25 -9.78 1.07 0.91
C HIS A 25 -10.26 -0.16 0.13
N GLU A 26 -9.38 -1.16 0.01
CA GLU A 26 -9.66 -2.49 -0.51
C GLU A 26 -8.97 -3.56 0.35
N SER A 27 -9.40 -4.82 0.27
CA SER A 27 -8.76 -5.92 0.99
C SER A 27 -8.86 -7.23 0.22
N PRO A 28 -7.75 -7.94 -0.07
CA PRO A 28 -6.36 -7.58 0.26
C PRO A 28 -5.85 -6.40 -0.58
N GLN A 29 -4.94 -5.58 -0.03
CA GLN A 29 -4.39 -4.38 -0.68
C GLN A 29 -2.95 -4.14 -0.26
N ILE A 30 -2.13 -3.64 -1.20
CA ILE A 30 -0.77 -3.14 -0.98
C ILE A 30 -0.70 -1.68 -1.40
N LEU A 31 -0.02 -0.87 -0.58
CA LEU A 31 0.26 0.54 -0.84
C LEU A 31 1.77 0.76 -0.76
N LEU A 32 2.35 1.42 -1.76
CA LEU A 32 3.71 1.94 -1.71
C LEU A 32 3.65 3.43 -1.40
N VAL A 33 4.23 3.83 -0.26
CA VAL A 33 4.18 5.21 0.24
C VAL A 33 5.55 5.85 0.18
N LYS A 34 5.66 7.01 -0.49
CA LYS A 34 6.87 7.83 -0.58
C LYS A 34 6.51 9.29 -0.38
N ASN A 35 7.29 10.00 0.43
CA ASN A 35 7.08 11.43 0.71
C ASN A 35 5.63 11.77 1.13
N LYS A 36 5.06 10.93 2.01
CA LYS A 36 3.67 11.03 2.51
C LYS A 36 2.59 10.89 1.43
N LYS A 37 2.92 10.33 0.26
CA LYS A 37 1.99 10.07 -0.84
C LYS A 37 2.01 8.60 -1.23
N CYS A 38 0.86 8.06 -1.62
CA CYS A 38 0.81 6.75 -2.26
C CYS A 38 1.29 6.88 -3.70
N VAL A 39 2.38 6.21 -4.05
CA VAL A 39 2.98 6.23 -5.39
C VAL A 39 2.60 5.01 -6.23
N TYR A 40 2.12 3.95 -5.59
CA TYR A 40 1.58 2.76 -6.24
C TYR A 40 0.62 2.05 -5.28
N HIS A 41 -0.47 1.49 -5.81
CA HIS A 41 -1.35 0.61 -5.05
C HIS A 41 -1.93 -0.49 -5.94
N ALA A 42 -2.15 -1.67 -5.35
CA ALA A 42 -2.81 -2.79 -6.00
C ALA A 42 -3.67 -3.54 -4.99
N SER A 43 -4.72 -4.19 -5.46
CA SER A 43 -5.67 -4.94 -4.63
C SER A 43 -6.07 -6.27 -5.29
N HIS A 44 -6.53 -7.21 -4.47
CA HIS A 44 -7.06 -8.50 -4.91
C HIS A 44 -6.12 -9.20 -5.93
N ASN A 45 -6.66 -9.51 -7.12
CA ASN A 45 -5.96 -10.21 -8.19
C ASN A 45 -4.96 -9.33 -8.93
N SER A 46 -4.96 -8.01 -8.71
CA SER A 46 -4.01 -7.10 -9.35
C SER A 46 -2.67 -7.04 -8.63
N ILE A 47 -2.56 -7.66 -7.44
CA ILE A 47 -1.28 -7.70 -6.70
C ILE A 47 -0.29 -8.60 -7.44
N ARG A 48 0.82 -8.02 -7.88
CA ARG A 48 1.92 -8.69 -8.60
C ARG A 48 3.26 -8.40 -7.90
N PRO A 49 3.93 -9.41 -7.32
CA PRO A 49 5.22 -9.21 -6.64
C PRO A 49 6.28 -8.55 -7.52
N GLU A 50 6.27 -8.86 -8.83
CA GLU A 50 7.23 -8.37 -9.81
C GLU A 50 7.13 -6.85 -10.00
N GLU A 51 5.91 -6.29 -9.96
CA GLU A 51 5.70 -4.84 -10.05
C GLU A 51 6.29 -4.14 -8.83
N ILE A 52 6.09 -4.71 -7.64
CA ILE A 52 6.59 -4.17 -6.37
C ILE A 52 8.13 -4.17 -6.34
N GLU A 53 8.76 -5.26 -6.79
CA GLU A 53 10.22 -5.37 -6.89
C GLU A 53 10.81 -4.29 -7.80
N GLY A 54 10.14 -4.00 -8.93
CA GLY A 54 10.55 -2.93 -9.84
C GLY A 54 10.60 -1.56 -9.17
N PHE A 55 9.62 -1.22 -8.32
CA PHE A 55 9.62 0.04 -7.57
C PHE A 55 10.71 0.11 -6.51
N LEU A 56 11.03 -1.01 -5.84
CA LEU A 56 12.04 -1.06 -4.79
C LEU A 56 13.47 -1.00 -5.35
N THR A 57 13.70 -1.57 -6.52
CA THR A 57 15.03 -1.66 -7.15
C THR A 57 15.39 -0.42 -7.97
N THR A 58 14.41 0.26 -8.57
CA THR A 58 14.63 1.50 -9.35
C THR A 58 15.18 2.65 -8.50
N GLU A 59 14.95 2.62 -7.19
CA GLU A 59 15.37 3.66 -6.23
C GLU A 59 16.76 3.40 -5.60
N LEU A 60 17.39 2.27 -5.93
CA LEU A 60 18.74 1.89 -5.45
C LEU A 60 19.84 2.17 -6.49
N LYS A 61 19.50 2.84 -7.60
CA LYS A 61 20.45 3.37 -8.59
C LYS A 61 20.50 4.88 -8.50
#